data_AF-A0A315EBM7-F1
#
_entry.id   AF-A0A315EBM7-F1
#
_cell.length_a   1.000
_cell.length_b   1.000
_cell.length_c   1.000
_cell.angle_alpha   90.00
_cell.angle_beta   90.00
_cell.angle_gamma   90.00
#
_symmetry.space_group_name_H-M   'P 1'
#
loop_
_entity.id
_entity.type
_entity.pdbx_description
1 polymer ?
#
loop_
_entity_poly.entity_id
_entity_poly.type
_entity_poly.pdbx_seq_one_letter_code
_entity_poly.pdbx_strand_id
1 'polypeptide(L)'
;MVKPVAVSSPHGATQAAPSMGIPVRRQISRIVGVAVLVIAAMAGAAYVLMPESASKTNFANAINRELLKQPTLFSEDYCLKNFAYDRATVHVNSYDAGTERWLNLLSSAGLYSGPETVTTGGGFFSQVVLKYERTPESAKFIRGKALCFADGLELKSVNEFTPSEKVGEQEFSSASVTFALKNPAPWTQTNDWKTLQPQHVGDVERQVTLVLKEGKWQVATDASFAAAQKQQVSKSSVTEKSGSTMGWFSKLFSWGTPNPLIGKWEPENNLFEAMKFEFSADTMQNNGVRVKVRYEVKDGQVTVYPEGSPMGTVFRLIDSNTMVLDTPLANIKLLRIR
;
A
#
# COMPACT_ATOMS: atom_id res chain seq x y z
N MET A 1 58.34 -90.17 -43.63
CA MET A 1 57.92 -90.31 -45.05
C MET A 1 57.10 -89.08 -45.43
N VAL A 2 57.54 -88.41 -46.50
CA VAL A 2 56.75 -87.63 -47.47
C VAL A 2 55.99 -86.37 -46.98
N LYS A 3 56.50 -85.21 -47.42
CA LYS A 3 55.73 -83.97 -47.71
C LYS A 3 54.92 -84.18 -49.00
N PRO A 4 53.69 -83.67 -49.12
CA PRO A 4 53.45 -82.52 -50.03
C PRO A 4 52.44 -81.52 -49.42
N VAL A 5 52.48 -80.20 -49.64
CA VAL A 5 52.48 -79.35 -50.84
C VAL A 5 51.11 -79.22 -51.53
N ALA A 6 50.63 -77.97 -51.53
CA ALA A 6 49.92 -77.22 -52.58
C ALA A 6 48.38 -77.25 -52.72
N VAL A 7 47.83 -76.01 -52.69
CA VAL A 7 46.85 -75.42 -53.64
C VAL A 7 45.40 -75.91 -53.44
N SER A 8 44.33 -75.11 -53.39
CA SER A 8 43.89 -73.93 -54.16
C SER A 8 42.64 -73.33 -53.48
N SER A 9 42.48 -72.00 -53.51
CA SER A 9 41.15 -71.35 -53.67
C SER A 9 40.82 -71.35 -55.18
N PRO A 10 39.55 -71.25 -55.66
CA PRO A 10 38.53 -70.32 -55.16
C PRO A 10 37.03 -70.74 -55.24
N HIS A 11 36.21 -69.93 -54.56
CA HIS A 11 34.84 -69.50 -54.91
C HIS A 11 33.68 -70.51 -54.93
N GLY A 12 32.63 -70.17 -54.19
CA GLY A 12 31.27 -70.65 -54.45
C GLY A 12 30.44 -70.86 -53.19
N ALA A 13 29.53 -69.93 -52.93
CA ALA A 13 28.66 -69.83 -51.76
C ALA A 13 27.82 -71.10 -51.46
N THR A 14 27.49 -71.34 -50.18
CA THR A 14 26.11 -71.38 -49.62
C THR A 14 26.19 -71.42 -48.07
N GLN A 15 25.14 -70.87 -47.44
CA GLN A 15 25.04 -70.29 -46.10
C GLN A 15 24.85 -71.24 -44.89
N ALA A 16 24.94 -70.60 -43.71
CA ALA A 16 24.41 -70.91 -42.36
C ALA A 16 25.43 -71.56 -41.39
N ALA A 17 25.68 -71.06 -40.17
CA ALA A 17 24.92 -70.14 -39.31
C ALA A 17 25.85 -69.29 -38.38
N PRO A 18 25.47 -68.06 -37.99
CA PRO A 18 26.16 -67.32 -36.95
C PRO A 18 25.54 -67.54 -35.55
N SER A 19 26.36 -67.83 -34.55
CA SER A 19 26.04 -67.61 -33.14
C SER A 19 26.25 -66.14 -32.81
N MET A 20 25.16 -65.44 -32.47
CA MET A 20 25.18 -64.01 -32.13
C MET A 20 25.72 -63.77 -30.73
N GLY A 21 26.85 -63.08 -30.63
CA GLY A 21 27.27 -62.33 -29.44
C GLY A 21 26.42 -61.08 -29.26
N ILE A 22 25.99 -60.81 -28.02
CA ILE A 22 25.14 -59.66 -27.66
C ILE A 22 26.01 -58.41 -27.52
N PRO A 23 25.74 -57.29 -28.24
CA PRO A 23 26.60 -56.11 -28.21
C PRO A 23 26.24 -55.12 -27.09
N VAL A 24 27.27 -54.71 -26.35
CA VAL A 24 27.30 -53.80 -25.17
C VAL A 24 26.94 -52.32 -25.47
N ARG A 25 26.45 -51.98 -26.67
CA ARG A 25 26.35 -50.56 -27.10
C ARG A 25 24.99 -49.88 -26.84
N ARG A 26 23.99 -50.58 -26.29
CA ARG A 26 22.60 -50.09 -26.21
C ARG A 26 22.10 -49.68 -24.81
N GLN A 27 22.90 -49.85 -23.76
CA GLN A 27 22.50 -49.48 -22.38
C GLN A 27 22.96 -48.08 -21.95
N ILE A 28 23.95 -47.47 -22.61
CA ILE A 28 24.48 -46.15 -22.22
C ILE A 28 23.53 -45.01 -22.62
N SER A 29 22.73 -45.16 -23.69
CA SER A 29 21.78 -44.10 -24.12
C SER A 29 20.55 -43.95 -23.22
N ARG A 30 20.16 -45.01 -22.48
CA ARG A 30 19.04 -44.93 -21.53
C ARG A 30 19.42 -44.28 -20.20
N ILE A 31 20.68 -44.39 -19.79
CA ILE A 31 21.17 -43.78 -18.53
C ILE A 31 21.37 -42.27 -18.70
N VAL A 32 21.86 -41.81 -19.85
CA VAL A 32 22.02 -40.38 -20.14
C VAL A 32 20.66 -39.66 -20.24
N GLY A 33 19.66 -40.27 -20.87
CA GLY A 33 18.32 -39.68 -20.98
C GLY A 33 17.60 -39.52 -19.64
N VAL A 34 17.73 -40.51 -18.74
CA VAL A 34 17.17 -40.44 -17.38
C VAL A 34 17.92 -39.42 -16.53
N ALA A 35 19.25 -39.33 -16.63
CA ALA A 35 20.03 -38.33 -15.90
C ALA A 35 19.66 -36.89 -16.32
N VAL A 36 19.46 -36.62 -17.62
CA VAL A 36 19.05 -35.29 -18.11
C VAL A 36 17.62 -34.94 -17.65
N LEU A 37 16.69 -35.91 -17.66
CA LEU A 37 15.33 -35.69 -17.14
C LEU A 37 15.31 -35.44 -15.63
N VAL A 38 16.14 -36.14 -14.86
CA VAL A 38 16.26 -35.92 -13.41
C VAL A 38 16.93 -34.58 -13.12
N ILE A 39 17.96 -34.18 -13.86
CA ILE A 39 18.57 -32.84 -13.73
C ILE A 39 17.59 -31.74 -14.14
N ALA A 40 16.82 -31.91 -15.21
CA ALA A 40 15.79 -30.96 -15.63
C ALA A 40 14.63 -30.88 -14.63
N ALA A 41 14.21 -32.00 -14.03
CA ALA A 41 13.19 -32.02 -12.99
C ALA A 41 13.70 -31.40 -11.67
N MET A 42 14.96 -31.65 -11.29
CA MET A 42 15.59 -31.02 -10.12
C MET A 42 15.84 -29.53 -10.33
N ALA A 43 16.25 -29.11 -11.53
CA ALA A 43 16.38 -27.70 -11.90
C ALA A 43 15.02 -26.99 -11.94
N GLY A 44 13.99 -27.65 -12.48
CA GLY A 44 12.61 -27.16 -12.44
C GLY A 44 12.06 -27.04 -11.02
N ALA A 45 12.33 -28.01 -10.16
CA ALA A 45 11.95 -27.96 -8.75
C ALA A 45 12.70 -26.87 -7.97
N ALA A 46 13.99 -26.68 -8.26
CA ALA A 46 14.79 -25.61 -7.65
C ALA A 46 14.32 -24.22 -8.12
N TYR A 47 13.91 -24.07 -9.38
CA TYR A 47 13.36 -22.81 -9.91
C TYR A 47 12.03 -22.44 -9.24
N VAL A 48 11.19 -23.43 -8.92
CA VAL A 48 9.92 -23.20 -8.19
C VAL A 48 10.15 -22.82 -6.72
N LEU A 49 11.32 -23.15 -6.15
CA LEU A 49 11.71 -22.83 -4.78
C LEU A 49 12.54 -21.54 -4.67
N MET A 50 12.88 -20.89 -5.78
CA MET A 50 13.59 -19.61 -5.74
C MET A 50 12.66 -18.49 -5.25
N PRO A 51 13.16 -17.58 -4.40
CA PRO A 51 12.41 -16.41 -4.01
C PRO A 51 12.03 -15.58 -5.25
N GLU A 52 10.82 -15.02 -5.24
CA GLU A 52 10.33 -14.17 -6.32
C GLU A 52 11.26 -12.97 -6.54
N SER A 53 11.69 -12.75 -7.78
CA SER A 53 12.42 -11.55 -8.15
C SER A 53 11.54 -10.31 -8.08
N ALA A 54 12.12 -9.16 -7.75
CA ALA A 54 11.43 -7.88 -7.83
C ALA A 54 11.06 -7.57 -9.29
N SER A 55 9.76 -7.51 -9.58
CA SER A 55 9.25 -7.20 -10.92
C SER A 55 7.85 -6.62 -10.84
N LYS A 56 7.45 -5.83 -11.84
CA LYS A 56 6.09 -5.27 -11.94
C LYS A 56 5.02 -6.37 -11.85
N THR A 57 5.23 -7.50 -12.51
CA THR A 57 4.30 -8.64 -12.51
C THR A 57 4.16 -9.27 -11.12
N ASN A 58 5.28 -9.53 -10.43
CA ASN A 58 5.23 -10.12 -9.09
C ASN A 58 4.61 -9.16 -8.07
N PHE A 59 4.88 -7.86 -8.19
CA PHE A 59 4.27 -6.83 -7.35
C PHE A 59 2.77 -6.69 -7.62
N ALA A 60 2.36 -6.71 -8.88
CA ALA A 60 0.93 -6.70 -9.23
C ALA A 60 0.21 -7.92 -8.64
N ASN A 61 0.80 -9.11 -8.76
CA ASN A 61 0.25 -10.33 -8.18
C ASN A 61 0.18 -10.27 -6.64
N ALA A 62 1.20 -9.69 -6.00
CA ALA A 62 1.25 -9.50 -4.56
C ALA A 62 0.13 -8.57 -4.08
N ILE A 63 -0.03 -7.41 -4.73
CA ILE A 63 -1.03 -6.40 -4.40
C ILE A 63 -2.44 -6.93 -4.66
N ASN A 64 -2.69 -7.54 -5.83
CA ASN A 64 -3.99 -8.12 -6.16
C ASN A 64 -4.41 -9.21 -5.16
N ARG A 65 -3.47 -10.09 -4.78
CA ARG A 65 -3.75 -11.10 -3.77
C ARG A 65 -4.08 -10.48 -2.41
N GLU A 66 -3.44 -9.39 -2.03
CA GLU A 66 -3.76 -8.71 -0.78
C GLU A 66 -5.11 -7.99 -0.84
N LEU A 67 -5.44 -7.33 -1.94
CA LEU A 67 -6.77 -6.75 -2.17
C LEU A 67 -7.89 -7.80 -2.15
N LEU A 68 -7.63 -9.02 -2.64
CA LEU A 68 -8.58 -10.14 -2.55
C LEU A 68 -8.77 -10.63 -1.11
N LYS A 69 -7.70 -10.67 -0.31
CA LYS A 69 -7.75 -11.08 1.10
C LYS A 69 -8.39 -10.02 1.99
N GLN A 70 -8.06 -8.75 1.73
CA GLN A 70 -8.50 -7.58 2.48
C GLN A 70 -9.12 -6.57 1.51
N PRO A 71 -10.39 -6.73 1.12
CA PRO A 71 -11.06 -5.83 0.16
C PRO A 71 -11.15 -4.37 0.61
N THR A 72 -10.95 -4.11 1.90
CA THR A 72 -10.95 -2.78 2.51
C THR A 72 -9.55 -2.18 2.67
N LEU A 73 -8.52 -2.84 2.13
CA LEU A 73 -7.17 -2.28 2.09
C LEU A 73 -7.20 -0.96 1.32
N PHE A 74 -6.55 0.07 1.87
CA PHE A 74 -6.54 1.43 1.33
C PHE A 74 -7.92 2.11 1.27
N SER A 75 -8.83 1.75 2.20
CA SER A 75 -10.16 2.37 2.31
C SER A 75 -10.16 3.91 2.36
N GLU A 76 -9.09 4.52 2.87
CA GLU A 76 -8.92 5.97 2.92
C GLU A 76 -8.91 6.66 1.55
N ASP A 77 -8.60 5.92 0.47
CA ASP A 77 -8.57 6.48 -0.88
C ASP A 77 -9.97 6.57 -1.49
N TYR A 78 -10.93 5.78 -0.98
CA TYR A 78 -12.29 5.69 -1.51
C TYR A 78 -13.42 5.83 -0.47
N CYS A 79 -13.07 6.11 0.80
CA CYS A 79 -14.00 6.37 1.89
C CYS A 79 -13.65 7.65 2.64
N LEU A 80 -14.60 8.59 2.69
CA LEU A 80 -14.44 9.89 3.32
C LEU A 80 -14.89 9.88 4.78
N LYS A 81 -14.09 10.50 5.65
CA LYS A 81 -14.40 10.74 7.08
C LYS A 81 -14.46 12.25 7.40
N ASN A 82 -14.91 13.04 6.43
CA ASN A 82 -15.01 14.50 6.51
C ASN A 82 -16.33 14.99 7.15
N PHE A 83 -17.26 14.09 7.45
CA PHE A 83 -18.56 14.42 8.02
C PHE A 83 -19.06 13.31 8.96
N ALA A 84 -19.96 13.65 9.88
CA ALA A 84 -20.56 12.72 10.84
C ALA A 84 -21.68 11.86 10.21
N TYR A 85 -21.28 10.93 9.34
CA TYR A 85 -22.20 10.05 8.57
C TYR A 85 -23.00 9.05 9.41
N ASP A 86 -22.66 8.90 10.69
CA ASP A 86 -23.38 8.07 11.65
C ASP A 86 -24.67 8.73 12.16
N ARG A 87 -24.89 10.02 11.90
CA ARG A 87 -26.12 10.72 12.28
C ARG A 87 -27.23 10.50 11.25
N ALA A 88 -28.39 10.02 11.72
CA ALA A 88 -29.58 9.86 10.89
C ALA A 88 -30.22 11.22 10.52
N THR A 89 -30.13 12.21 11.40
CA THR A 89 -30.64 13.56 11.17
C THR A 89 -29.53 14.57 11.42
N VAL A 90 -29.40 15.53 10.51
CA VAL A 90 -28.43 16.60 10.57
C VAL A 90 -29.15 17.94 10.52
N HIS A 91 -28.79 18.84 11.43
CA HIS A 91 -29.21 20.23 11.38
C HIS A 91 -28.00 21.08 11.01
N VAL A 92 -28.12 21.86 9.95
CA VAL A 92 -27.08 22.74 9.42
C VAL A 92 -27.55 24.17 9.61
N ASN A 93 -26.68 25.01 10.14
CA ASN A 93 -26.97 26.44 10.18
C ASN A 93 -26.96 26.99 8.74
N SER A 94 -27.94 27.81 8.36
CA SER A 94 -28.02 28.40 7.01
C SER A 94 -26.80 29.24 6.60
N TYR A 95 -25.94 29.61 7.55
CA TYR A 95 -24.68 30.32 7.27
C TYR A 95 -23.49 29.36 6.99
N ASP A 96 -23.62 28.06 7.21
CA ASP A 96 -22.59 27.05 6.92
C ASP A 96 -22.72 26.54 5.47
N ALA A 97 -22.30 27.38 4.53
CA ALA A 97 -22.39 27.09 3.10
C ALA A 97 -21.59 25.85 2.67
N GLY A 98 -20.53 25.49 3.40
CA GLY A 98 -19.70 24.32 3.09
C GLY A 98 -20.43 23.01 3.39
N THR A 99 -20.97 22.89 4.61
CA THR A 99 -21.75 21.73 5.03
C THR A 99 -23.07 21.65 4.26
N GLU A 100 -23.72 22.77 4.00
CA GLU A 100 -24.93 22.84 3.18
C GLU A 100 -24.66 22.32 1.76
N ARG A 101 -23.61 22.84 1.08
CA ARG A 101 -23.27 22.40 -0.28
C ARG A 101 -22.92 20.91 -0.34
N TRP A 102 -22.22 20.41 0.69
CA TRP A 102 -21.95 18.98 0.82
C TRP A 102 -23.23 18.14 0.94
N LEU A 103 -24.13 18.50 1.84
CA LEU A 103 -25.38 17.75 2.04
C LEU A 103 -26.37 17.92 0.88
N ASN A 104 -26.35 19.05 0.17
CA ASN A 104 -27.11 19.23 -1.06
C ASN A 104 -26.62 18.29 -2.17
N LEU A 105 -25.30 18.07 -2.31
CA LEU A 105 -24.76 17.04 -3.21
C LEU A 105 -25.23 15.64 -2.79
N LEU A 106 -25.17 15.32 -1.50
CA LEU A 106 -25.61 14.00 -1.02
C LEU A 106 -27.12 13.81 -1.15
N SER A 107 -27.89 14.90 -1.05
CA SER A 107 -29.34 14.91 -1.25
C SER A 107 -29.70 14.68 -2.72
N SER A 108 -29.02 15.36 -3.64
CA SER A 108 -29.20 15.12 -5.08
C SER A 108 -28.76 13.71 -5.52
N ALA A 109 -27.82 13.11 -4.79
CA ALA A 109 -27.43 11.71 -4.93
C ALA A 109 -28.41 10.70 -4.30
N GLY A 110 -29.47 11.18 -3.62
CA GLY A 110 -30.46 10.36 -2.93
C GLY A 110 -29.96 9.70 -1.64
N LEU A 111 -28.81 10.12 -1.09
CA LEU A 111 -28.25 9.61 0.18
C LEU A 111 -28.82 10.34 1.40
N TYR A 112 -29.28 11.56 1.21
CA TYR A 112 -30.03 12.34 2.20
C TYR A 112 -31.30 12.88 1.56
N SER A 113 -32.29 13.24 2.38
CA SER A 113 -33.44 14.05 2.01
C SER A 113 -33.27 15.46 2.62
N GLY A 114 -33.94 16.45 2.02
CA GLY A 114 -33.84 17.86 2.40
C GLY A 114 -33.09 18.72 1.36
N PRO A 115 -32.81 20.01 1.67
CA PRO A 115 -33.03 20.64 2.96
C PRO A 115 -34.50 20.95 3.26
N GLU A 116 -34.96 20.59 4.46
CA GLU A 116 -36.18 21.12 5.06
C GLU A 116 -35.82 22.32 5.95
N THR A 117 -36.42 23.49 5.72
CA THR A 117 -36.18 24.64 6.59
C THR A 117 -36.99 24.46 7.87
N VAL A 118 -36.32 24.34 9.01
CA VAL A 118 -36.95 24.21 10.32
C VAL A 118 -36.52 25.35 11.23
N THR A 119 -37.47 25.86 12.02
CA THR A 119 -37.18 26.86 13.04
C THR A 119 -36.90 26.14 14.36
N THR A 120 -35.72 26.35 14.91
CA THR A 120 -35.30 25.77 16.20
C THR A 120 -35.19 26.85 17.26
N GLY A 121 -35.63 26.55 18.48
CA GLY A 121 -35.76 27.54 19.56
C GLY A 121 -37.15 28.20 19.63
N GLY A 122 -37.39 28.97 20.69
CA GLY A 122 -38.68 29.64 20.94
C GLY A 122 -38.53 31.15 21.10
N GLY A 123 -39.50 31.91 20.60
CA GLY A 123 -39.55 33.37 20.76
C GLY A 123 -38.44 34.11 20.02
N PHE A 124 -37.87 35.14 20.65
CA PHE A 124 -36.89 36.05 20.06
C PHE A 124 -35.56 35.39 19.62
N PHE A 125 -35.29 34.16 20.07
CA PHE A 125 -34.08 33.40 19.76
C PHE A 125 -34.30 32.27 18.74
N SER A 126 -35.38 32.32 17.97
CA SER A 126 -35.64 31.35 16.91
C SER A 126 -34.54 31.39 15.85
N GLN A 127 -33.87 30.27 15.63
CA GLN A 127 -32.86 30.09 14.59
C GLN A 127 -33.42 29.25 13.46
N VAL A 128 -33.28 29.74 12.23
CA VAL A 128 -33.57 28.99 11.02
C VAL A 128 -32.41 28.05 10.76
N VAL A 129 -32.69 26.75 10.71
CA VAL A 129 -31.70 25.72 10.38
C VAL A 129 -32.25 24.82 9.27
N LEU A 130 -31.34 24.27 8.48
CA LEU A 130 -31.64 23.33 7.41
C LEU A 130 -31.52 21.91 7.97
N LYS A 131 -32.61 21.16 7.90
CA LYS A 131 -32.68 19.77 8.33
C LYS A 131 -32.48 18.84 7.13
N TYR A 132 -31.60 17.87 7.31
CA TYR A 132 -31.38 16.78 6.37
C TYR A 132 -31.57 15.45 7.09
N GLU A 133 -32.17 14.48 6.41
CA GLU A 133 -32.36 13.13 6.95
C GLU A 133 -31.73 12.08 6.05
N ARG A 134 -31.17 11.06 6.66
CA ARG A 134 -30.48 10.00 5.94
C ARG A 134 -31.50 9.05 5.29
N THR A 135 -31.34 8.77 3.99
CA THR A 135 -32.22 7.85 3.27
C THR A 135 -31.80 6.38 3.48
N PRO A 136 -32.68 5.40 3.23
CA PRO A 136 -32.31 3.99 3.20
C PRO A 136 -31.18 3.67 2.20
N GLU A 137 -31.16 4.36 1.05
CA GLU A 137 -30.16 4.19 -0.02
C GLU A 137 -28.74 4.49 0.46
N SER A 138 -28.60 5.40 1.43
CA SER A 138 -27.32 5.77 2.03
C SER A 138 -26.55 4.59 2.63
N ALA A 139 -27.25 3.54 3.09
CA ALA A 139 -26.63 2.37 3.73
C ALA A 139 -25.71 1.59 2.79
N LYS A 140 -25.86 1.76 1.46
CA LYS A 140 -24.97 1.16 0.46
C LYS A 140 -23.59 1.82 0.44
N PHE A 141 -23.53 3.11 0.77
CA PHE A 141 -22.34 3.94 0.64
C PHE A 141 -21.73 4.31 2.00
N ILE A 142 -22.54 4.39 3.06
CA ILE A 142 -22.06 4.71 4.40
C ILE A 142 -21.66 3.42 5.13
N ARG A 143 -20.36 3.25 5.38
CA ARG A 143 -19.78 2.12 6.11
C ARG A 143 -19.24 2.63 7.45
N GLY A 144 -19.96 2.34 8.54
CA GLY A 144 -19.65 2.86 9.87
C GLY A 144 -19.79 4.39 9.90
N LYS A 145 -18.67 5.10 10.11
CA LYS A 145 -18.61 6.57 10.16
C LYS A 145 -18.05 7.21 8.89
N ALA A 146 -17.95 6.45 7.79
CA ALA A 146 -17.34 6.91 6.56
C ALA A 146 -18.30 6.78 5.37
N LEU A 147 -18.23 7.74 4.44
CA LEU A 147 -18.90 7.67 3.14
C LEU A 147 -17.96 7.07 2.10
N CYS A 148 -18.18 5.81 1.77
CA CYS A 148 -17.48 5.10 0.70
C CYS A 148 -18.17 5.31 -0.64
N PHE A 149 -17.45 5.97 -1.55
CA PHE A 149 -17.96 6.32 -2.88
C PHE A 149 -17.54 5.33 -3.96
N ALA A 150 -16.86 4.25 -3.58
CA ALA A 150 -16.58 3.07 -4.39
C ALA A 150 -16.62 1.83 -3.50
N ASP A 151 -16.69 0.64 -4.10
CA ASP A 151 -16.66 -0.62 -3.34
C ASP A 151 -15.27 -0.96 -2.82
N GLY A 152 -14.25 -0.54 -3.55
CA GLY A 152 -12.84 -0.82 -3.31
C GLY A 152 -11.95 -0.25 -4.40
N LEU A 153 -10.72 -0.76 -4.47
CA LEU A 153 -9.75 -0.44 -5.51
C LEU A 153 -9.45 -1.68 -6.36
N GLU A 154 -9.18 -1.45 -7.63
CA GLU A 154 -8.67 -2.45 -8.57
C GLU A 154 -7.34 -1.97 -9.12
N LEU A 155 -6.30 -2.82 -9.06
CA LEU A 155 -4.99 -2.45 -9.56
C LEU A 155 -5.04 -2.32 -11.09
N LYS A 156 -4.70 -1.12 -11.58
CA LYS A 156 -4.61 -0.84 -13.02
C LYS A 156 -3.19 -1.06 -13.54
N SER A 157 -2.19 -0.55 -12.83
CA SER A 157 -0.78 -0.70 -13.24
C SER A 157 0.20 -0.57 -12.08
N VAL A 158 1.35 -1.23 -12.25
CA VAL A 158 2.57 -0.95 -11.49
C VAL A 158 3.48 -0.11 -12.38
N ASN A 159 3.67 1.15 -12.02
CA ASN A 159 4.31 2.15 -12.86
C ASN A 159 5.82 2.05 -12.77
N GLU A 160 6.36 2.22 -11.56
CA GLU A 160 7.78 2.22 -11.26
C GLU A 160 8.01 1.55 -9.90
N PHE A 161 9.22 1.06 -9.66
CA PHE A 161 9.58 0.53 -8.35
C PHE A 161 11.05 0.77 -8.04
N THR A 162 11.36 0.86 -6.76
CA THR A 162 12.72 1.00 -6.27
C THR A 162 13.44 -0.35 -6.29
N PRO A 163 14.77 -0.39 -6.50
CA PRO A 163 15.56 -1.60 -6.28
C PRO A 163 15.26 -2.21 -4.91
N SER A 164 15.22 -3.53 -4.84
CA SER A 164 14.96 -4.20 -3.58
C SER A 164 16.15 -4.02 -2.62
N GLU A 165 15.85 -3.64 -1.38
CA GLU A 165 16.85 -3.40 -0.33
C GLU A 165 16.61 -4.38 0.83
N LYS A 166 17.70 -4.97 1.35
CA LYS A 166 17.64 -5.85 2.52
C LYS A 166 17.73 -5.06 3.82
N VAL A 167 16.85 -5.40 4.75
CA VAL A 167 16.68 -4.75 6.04
C VAL A 167 16.50 -5.84 7.08
N GLY A 168 17.55 -6.06 7.87
CA GLY A 168 17.63 -7.28 8.69
C GLY A 168 17.73 -8.51 7.77
N GLU A 169 16.80 -9.46 7.92
CA GLU A 169 16.67 -10.64 7.07
C GLU A 169 15.60 -10.51 5.99
N GLN A 170 14.85 -9.41 6.01
CA GLN A 170 13.75 -9.17 5.09
C GLN A 170 14.21 -8.28 3.94
N GLU A 171 13.59 -8.46 2.78
CA GLU A 171 13.87 -7.66 1.59
C GLU A 171 12.64 -6.82 1.24
N PHE A 172 12.83 -5.53 0.99
CA PHE A 172 11.77 -4.56 0.79
C PHE A 172 11.92 -3.85 -0.56
N SER A 173 10.81 -3.42 -1.15
CA SER A 173 10.76 -2.59 -2.35
C SER A 173 9.52 -1.68 -2.30
N SER A 174 9.61 -0.46 -2.80
CA SER A 174 8.44 0.42 -2.95
C SER A 174 8.05 0.49 -4.42
N ALA A 175 6.76 0.36 -4.69
CA ALA A 175 6.19 0.45 -6.03
C ALA A 175 5.22 1.63 -6.12
N SER A 176 5.41 2.47 -7.13
CA SER A 176 4.39 3.42 -7.59
C SER A 176 3.33 2.66 -8.36
N VAL A 177 2.08 2.74 -7.93
CA VAL A 177 0.96 2.00 -8.52
C VAL A 177 -0.21 2.93 -8.79
N THR A 178 -0.99 2.57 -9.80
CA THR A 178 -2.23 3.24 -10.14
C THR A 178 -3.39 2.27 -9.92
N PHE A 179 -4.38 2.70 -9.16
CA PHE A 179 -5.62 1.98 -8.92
C PHE A 179 -6.79 2.66 -9.62
N ALA A 180 -7.72 1.85 -10.15
CA ALA A 180 -9.04 2.30 -10.54
C ALA A 180 -10.02 2.10 -9.37
N LEU A 181 -11.03 2.97 -9.28
CA LEU A 181 -12.14 2.77 -8.35
C LEU A 181 -13.00 1.59 -8.80
N LYS A 182 -13.26 0.65 -7.91
CA LYS A 182 -14.15 -0.47 -8.16
C LYS A 182 -15.60 -0.04 -7.93
N ASN A 183 -16.43 -0.13 -8.96
CA ASN A 183 -17.84 0.28 -8.91
C ASN A 183 -18.05 1.68 -8.28
N PRO A 184 -17.48 2.75 -8.85
CA PRO A 184 -17.66 4.08 -8.30
C PRO A 184 -19.13 4.48 -8.33
N ALA A 185 -19.58 5.18 -7.29
CA ALA A 185 -20.96 5.60 -7.17
C ALA A 185 -21.30 6.62 -8.28
N PRO A 186 -22.45 6.51 -8.97
CA PRO A 186 -22.75 7.35 -10.14
C PRO A 186 -22.67 8.86 -9.88
N TRP A 187 -23.05 9.29 -8.68
CA TRP A 187 -23.05 10.69 -8.26
C TRP A 187 -21.64 11.31 -8.13
N THR A 188 -20.57 10.50 -8.10
CA THR A 188 -19.17 10.97 -8.13
C THR A 188 -18.75 11.54 -9.49
N GLN A 189 -19.55 11.33 -10.55
CA GLN A 189 -19.21 11.85 -11.88
C GLN A 189 -19.64 13.32 -12.08
N THR A 190 -20.44 13.85 -11.15
CA THR A 190 -20.99 15.20 -11.21
C THR A 190 -19.91 16.27 -11.05
N ASN A 191 -20.15 17.47 -11.61
CA ASN A 191 -19.23 18.60 -11.46
C ASN A 191 -19.14 19.08 -10.00
N ASP A 192 -20.22 18.94 -9.23
CA ASP A 192 -20.22 19.27 -7.80
C ASP A 192 -19.29 18.35 -7.02
N TRP A 193 -19.29 17.04 -7.28
CA TRP A 193 -18.31 16.12 -6.69
C TRP A 193 -16.88 16.55 -7.04
N LYS A 194 -16.59 16.79 -8.32
CA LYS A 194 -15.25 17.19 -8.77
C LYS A 194 -14.78 18.48 -8.13
N THR A 195 -15.70 19.40 -7.84
CA THR A 195 -15.39 20.68 -7.18
C THR A 195 -15.16 20.50 -5.68
N LEU A 196 -15.94 19.65 -5.00
CA LEU A 196 -15.87 19.46 -3.56
C LEU A 196 -14.80 18.46 -3.14
N GLN A 197 -14.48 17.50 -4.00
CA GLN A 197 -13.54 16.40 -3.76
C GLN A 197 -12.57 16.21 -4.94
N PRO A 198 -11.84 17.25 -5.36
CA PRO A 198 -10.96 17.19 -6.53
C PRO A 198 -9.88 16.11 -6.43
N GLN A 199 -9.42 15.79 -5.21
CA GLN A 199 -8.43 14.75 -4.93
C GLN A 199 -8.97 13.32 -5.05
N HIS A 200 -10.28 13.15 -5.21
CA HIS A 200 -10.95 11.84 -5.34
C HIS A 200 -11.58 11.66 -6.73
N VAL A 201 -10.96 12.24 -7.76
CA VAL A 201 -11.41 12.17 -9.15
C VAL A 201 -10.42 11.34 -9.97
N GLY A 202 -10.93 10.30 -10.63
CA GLY A 202 -10.16 9.48 -11.55
C GLY A 202 -9.41 8.34 -10.87
N ASP A 203 -8.27 7.96 -11.45
CA ASP A 203 -7.43 6.90 -10.91
C ASP A 203 -6.64 7.39 -9.69
N VAL A 204 -6.38 6.49 -8.75
CA VAL A 204 -5.64 6.76 -7.51
C VAL A 204 -4.19 6.33 -7.70
N GLU A 205 -3.27 7.28 -7.61
CA GLU A 205 -1.83 6.98 -7.58
C GLU A 205 -1.34 6.82 -6.15
N ARG A 206 -0.60 5.74 -5.88
CA ARG A 206 -0.11 5.43 -4.54
C ARG A 206 1.26 4.77 -4.56
N GLN A 207 2.04 5.02 -3.50
CA GLN A 207 3.22 4.22 -3.18
C GLN A 207 2.83 3.05 -2.28
N VAL A 208 3.11 1.82 -2.74
CA VAL A 208 2.90 0.61 -1.96
C VAL A 208 4.23 -0.03 -1.65
N THR A 209 4.54 -0.19 -0.37
CA THR A 209 5.72 -0.92 0.06
C THR A 209 5.43 -2.42 0.10
N LEU A 210 6.33 -3.20 -0.46
CA LEU A 210 6.28 -4.66 -0.47
C LEU A 210 7.45 -5.23 0.32
N VAL A 211 7.23 -6.40 0.91
CA VAL A 211 8.22 -7.20 1.62
C VAL A 211 8.26 -8.61 1.03
N LEU A 212 9.45 -9.14 0.81
CA LEU A 212 9.66 -10.52 0.43
C LEU A 212 9.62 -11.38 1.70
N LYS A 213 8.54 -12.16 1.84
CA LYS A 213 8.34 -13.07 2.97
C LYS A 213 8.03 -14.46 2.45
N GLU A 214 8.74 -15.46 2.97
CA GLU A 214 8.59 -16.86 2.56
C GLU A 214 8.77 -17.05 1.04
N GLY A 215 9.72 -16.29 0.46
CA GLY A 215 10.02 -16.33 -0.98
C GLY A 215 8.97 -15.66 -1.87
N LYS A 216 7.96 -14.98 -1.34
CA LYS A 216 6.95 -14.26 -2.13
C LYS A 216 6.84 -12.81 -1.71
N TRP A 217 6.64 -11.92 -2.67
CA TRP A 217 6.36 -10.52 -2.38
C TRP A 217 4.96 -10.39 -1.78
N GLN A 218 4.84 -9.61 -0.71
CA GLN A 218 3.59 -9.32 -0.01
C GLN A 218 3.54 -7.83 0.30
N VAL A 219 2.34 -7.25 0.42
CA VAL A 219 2.23 -5.86 0.88
C VAL A 219 2.77 -5.76 2.30
N ALA A 220 3.67 -4.81 2.54
CA ALA A 220 4.26 -4.61 3.85
C ALA A 220 3.19 -4.11 4.83
N THR A 221 3.22 -4.65 6.05
CA THR A 221 2.35 -4.26 7.15
C THR A 221 3.18 -3.64 8.26
N ASP A 222 2.54 -2.99 9.23
CA ASP A 222 3.21 -2.46 10.43
C ASP A 222 4.02 -3.54 11.15
N ALA A 223 3.52 -4.78 11.18
CA ALA A 223 4.24 -5.92 11.75
C ALA A 223 5.53 -6.25 10.97
N SER A 224 5.50 -6.13 9.63
CA SER A 224 6.68 -6.31 8.79
C SER A 224 7.74 -5.26 9.11
N PHE A 225 7.34 -4.00 9.26
CA PHE A 225 8.25 -2.92 9.60
C PHE A 225 8.79 -3.02 11.03
N ALA A 226 7.94 -3.36 12.00
CA ALA A 226 8.35 -3.55 13.39
C ALA A 226 9.33 -4.72 13.56
N ALA A 227 9.15 -5.80 12.79
CA ALA A 227 10.10 -6.92 12.76
C ALA A 227 11.47 -6.50 12.21
N ALA A 228 11.49 -5.75 11.10
CA ALA A 228 12.71 -5.26 10.49
C ALA A 228 13.50 -4.30 11.42
N GLN A 229 12.79 -3.38 12.10
CA GLN A 229 13.40 -2.47 13.07
C GLN A 229 14.03 -3.22 14.27
N LYS A 230 13.33 -4.20 14.84
CA LYS A 230 13.87 -5.01 15.95
C LYS A 230 15.16 -5.74 15.56
N GLN A 231 15.23 -6.24 14.33
CA GLN A 231 16.43 -6.91 13.82
C GLN A 231 17.61 -5.94 13.59
N GLN A 232 17.35 -4.71 13.15
CA GLN A 232 18.40 -3.69 13.01
C GLN A 232 19.02 -3.31 14.36
N VAL A 233 18.19 -3.03 15.38
CA VAL A 233 18.68 -2.65 16.72
C VAL A 233 19.54 -3.76 17.35
N SER A 234 19.20 -5.03 17.09
CA SER A 234 19.98 -6.17 17.60
C SER A 234 21.33 -6.41 16.90
N LYS A 235 21.55 -5.87 15.68
CA LYS A 235 22.82 -5.99 14.94
C LYS A 235 23.73 -4.76 15.08
N SER A 236 23.24 -3.66 15.63
CA SER A 236 24.00 -2.41 15.80
C SER A 236 24.95 -2.38 17.00
N SER A 237 25.14 -3.49 17.74
CA SER A 237 26.05 -3.52 18.90
C SER A 237 27.50 -3.90 18.57
N VAL A 238 27.87 -4.28 17.34
CA VAL A 238 29.27 -4.57 16.99
C VAL A 238 29.56 -4.19 15.53
N THR A 239 30.51 -3.26 15.34
CA THR A 239 31.22 -2.89 14.09
C THR A 239 30.65 -1.71 13.29
N GLU A 240 31.15 -0.51 13.61
CA GLU A 240 31.35 0.58 12.66
C GLU A 240 32.23 0.13 11.47
N LYS A 241 31.93 0.68 10.29
CA LYS A 241 32.56 0.48 8.97
C LYS A 241 32.05 -0.71 8.16
N SER A 242 30.93 -0.48 7.48
CA SER A 242 30.78 -0.92 6.09
C SER A 242 29.82 0.04 5.39
N GLY A 243 30.31 0.72 4.35
CA GLY A 243 29.49 1.53 3.46
C GLY A 243 28.50 0.64 2.74
N SER A 244 27.28 0.58 3.24
CA SER A 244 26.15 -0.04 2.56
C SER A 244 25.27 1.07 2.02
N THR A 245 25.04 1.02 0.71
CA THR A 245 24.13 1.82 -0.10
C THR A 245 22.68 1.66 0.35
N MET A 246 22.35 2.15 1.55
CA MET A 246 21.00 2.20 2.10
C MET A 246 20.43 3.54 1.65
N GLY A 247 19.77 3.60 0.49
CA GLY A 247 19.54 4.87 -0.22
C GLY A 247 18.11 5.39 -0.15
N TRP A 248 17.13 4.48 -0.28
CA TRP A 248 15.71 4.84 -0.23
C TRP A 248 15.02 4.26 1.01
N PHE A 249 15.41 3.06 1.45
CA PHE A 249 14.92 2.52 2.71
C PHE A 249 15.45 3.35 3.87
N SER A 250 16.72 3.77 3.86
CA SER A 250 17.20 4.75 4.84
C SER A 250 16.55 6.13 4.73
N LYS A 251 15.67 6.45 3.76
CA LYS A 251 14.85 7.67 3.77
C LYS A 251 13.45 7.39 4.35
N LEU A 252 12.96 6.16 4.15
CA LEU A 252 11.90 5.58 4.97
C LEU A 252 12.34 5.27 6.41
N PHE A 253 13.65 5.29 6.71
CA PHE A 253 14.25 4.96 8.01
C PHE A 253 15.39 5.92 8.49
N SER A 254 15.65 7.07 7.84
CA SER A 254 16.41 8.25 8.34
C SER A 254 15.64 9.00 9.41
N TRP A 255 14.78 8.26 10.09
CA TRP A 255 14.01 8.57 11.27
C TRP A 255 14.94 8.31 12.46
N GLY A 256 16.19 8.81 12.32
CA GLY A 256 17.19 8.96 13.37
C GLY A 256 16.82 10.06 14.36
N THR A 257 15.59 10.56 14.26
CA THR A 257 14.85 11.10 15.39
C THR A 257 13.51 10.36 15.46
N PRO A 258 13.12 9.84 16.63
CA PRO A 258 11.98 8.93 16.82
C PRO A 258 10.60 9.57 16.55
N ASN A 259 10.54 10.79 16.00
CA ASN A 259 9.32 11.53 15.77
C ASN A 259 9.09 11.75 14.26
N PRO A 260 8.03 11.15 13.68
CA PRO A 260 7.77 11.26 12.26
C PRO A 260 7.20 12.61 11.79
N LEU A 261 6.88 13.51 12.72
CA LEU A 261 6.43 14.86 12.40
C LEU A 261 7.56 15.83 12.03
N ILE A 262 8.83 15.50 12.30
CA ILE A 262 9.95 16.44 12.10
C ILE A 262 10.01 16.92 10.64
N GLY A 263 10.03 18.24 10.44
CA GLY A 263 9.96 18.89 9.14
C GLY A 263 8.89 19.99 9.08
N LYS A 264 8.74 20.59 7.91
CA LYS A 264 7.77 21.66 7.63
C LYS A 264 6.51 21.09 6.99
N TRP A 265 5.38 21.62 7.39
CA TRP A 265 4.06 21.17 6.96
C TRP A 265 3.14 22.36 6.70
N GLU A 266 2.40 22.28 5.61
CA GLU A 266 1.37 23.25 5.25
C GLU A 266 0.02 22.57 5.05
N PRO A 267 -1.09 23.24 5.36
CA PRO A 267 -2.41 22.71 5.06
C PRO A 267 -2.60 22.56 3.55
N GLU A 268 -3.24 21.48 3.12
CA GLU A 268 -3.63 21.29 1.71
C GLU A 268 -4.64 22.37 1.26
N ASN A 269 -5.42 22.91 2.19
CA ASN A 269 -6.41 23.93 1.94
C ASN A 269 -6.00 25.28 2.55
N ASN A 270 -5.96 26.32 1.72
CA ASN A 270 -5.61 27.70 2.12
C ASN A 270 -6.52 28.28 3.21
N LEU A 271 -7.73 27.74 3.42
CA LEU A 271 -8.60 28.12 4.54
C LEU A 271 -7.95 27.88 5.92
N PHE A 272 -6.96 26.99 6.00
CA PHE A 272 -6.23 26.67 7.23
C PHE A 272 -4.81 27.24 7.26
N GLU A 273 -4.49 28.25 6.44
CA GLU A 273 -3.11 28.74 6.26
C GLU A 273 -2.35 29.04 7.57
N ALA A 274 -3.07 29.46 8.62
CA ALA A 274 -2.52 29.67 9.97
C ALA A 274 -2.03 28.39 10.66
N MET A 275 -2.25 27.20 10.08
CA MET A 275 -1.86 25.89 10.58
C MET A 275 -0.62 25.34 9.86
N LYS A 276 0.30 26.23 9.48
CA LYS A 276 1.64 25.84 9.07
C LYS A 276 2.44 25.44 10.31
N PHE A 277 3.04 24.25 10.27
CA PHE A 277 3.83 23.73 11.37
C PHE A 277 5.26 23.42 10.93
N GLU A 278 6.22 23.68 11.79
CA GLU A 278 7.58 23.21 11.66
C GLU A 278 7.96 22.48 12.94
N PHE A 279 8.21 21.18 12.83
CA PHE A 279 8.60 20.34 13.96
C PHE A 279 10.10 20.05 13.90
N SER A 280 10.76 20.21 15.03
CA SER A 280 12.14 19.78 15.28
C SER A 280 12.16 18.70 16.36
N ALA A 281 13.36 18.26 16.77
CA ALA A 281 13.53 17.19 17.76
C ALA A 281 12.80 17.44 19.09
N ASP A 282 12.69 18.69 19.51
CA ASP A 282 12.13 19.11 20.81
C ASP A 282 11.30 20.41 20.73
N THR A 283 11.07 20.96 19.52
CA THR A 283 10.27 22.18 19.35
C THR A 283 9.25 22.05 18.24
N MET A 284 8.10 22.70 18.42
CA MET A 284 7.11 22.95 17.39
C MET A 284 7.05 24.46 17.14
N GLN A 285 7.01 24.86 15.88
CA GLN A 285 6.82 26.24 15.46
C GLN A 285 5.55 26.36 14.62
N ASN A 286 4.73 27.36 14.93
CA ASN A 286 3.53 27.72 14.17
C ASN A 286 3.47 29.26 14.08
N ASN A 287 3.26 29.79 12.87
CA ASN A 287 3.19 31.24 12.60
C ASN A 287 4.32 32.08 13.25
N GLY A 288 5.56 31.56 13.23
CA GLY A 288 6.73 32.26 13.79
C GLY A 288 6.93 32.10 15.30
N VAL A 289 5.95 31.54 16.03
CA VAL A 289 6.06 31.24 17.46
C VAL A 289 6.63 29.84 17.63
N ARG A 290 7.77 29.73 18.32
CA ARG A 290 8.44 28.46 18.61
C ARG A 290 8.23 28.08 20.07
N VAL A 291 7.77 26.86 20.31
CA VAL A 291 7.45 26.32 21.63
C VAL A 291 8.16 24.98 21.81
N LYS A 292 8.70 24.72 23.00
CA LYS A 292 9.24 23.40 23.35
C LYS A 292 8.12 22.39 23.51
N VAL A 293 8.34 21.18 23.00
CA VAL A 293 7.36 20.11 23.00
C VAL A 293 8.02 18.77 23.33
N ARG A 294 7.24 17.83 23.86
CA ARG A 294 7.57 16.40 23.87
C ARG A 294 6.65 15.64 22.94
N TYR A 295 7.15 14.56 22.38
CA TYR A 295 6.43 13.71 21.44
C TYR A 295 6.17 12.34 22.05
N GLU A 296 4.99 11.80 21.82
CA GLU A 296 4.64 10.42 22.12
C GLU A 296 4.11 9.75 20.87
N VAL A 297 4.77 8.68 20.44
CA VAL A 297 4.39 7.95 19.22
C VAL A 297 3.72 6.65 19.63
N LYS A 298 2.49 6.44 19.16
CA LYS A 298 1.70 5.25 19.48
C LYS A 298 0.74 4.93 18.33
N ASP A 299 0.72 3.68 17.88
CA ASP A 299 -0.26 3.16 16.90
C ASP A 299 -0.40 4.02 15.62
N GLY A 300 0.73 4.49 15.05
CA GLY A 300 0.75 5.33 13.83
C GLY A 300 0.31 6.79 14.04
N GLN A 301 0.10 7.20 15.29
CA GLN A 301 -0.21 8.56 15.70
C GLN A 301 0.94 9.15 16.50
N VAL A 302 1.11 10.46 16.39
CA VAL A 302 2.03 11.24 17.20
C VAL A 302 1.25 12.25 18.00
N THR A 303 1.36 12.16 19.31
CA THR A 303 0.82 13.17 20.22
C THR A 303 1.93 14.15 20.58
N VAL A 304 1.69 15.43 20.33
CA VAL A 304 2.61 16.54 20.62
C VAL A 304 2.14 17.24 21.89
N TYR A 305 2.95 17.27 22.94
CA TYR A 305 2.63 17.98 24.17
C TYR A 305 3.53 19.21 24.34
N PRO A 306 2.97 20.43 24.29
CA PRO A 306 3.68 21.64 24.64
C PRO A 306 4.16 21.63 26.10
N GLU A 307 5.35 22.18 26.34
CA GLU A 307 5.88 22.36 27.69
C GLU A 307 4.92 23.23 28.52
N GLY A 308 4.56 22.77 29.73
CA GLY A 308 3.57 23.42 30.59
C GLY A 308 2.09 23.09 30.28
N SER A 309 1.80 22.32 29.23
CA SER A 309 0.44 21.86 28.91
C SER A 309 0.27 20.36 29.21
N PRO A 310 -0.77 19.95 29.96
CA PRO A 310 -1.13 18.55 30.09
C PRO A 310 -1.87 18.01 28.85
N MET A 311 -2.40 18.89 27.99
CA MET A 311 -3.12 18.51 26.77
C MET A 311 -2.16 18.38 25.59
N GLY A 312 -2.20 17.20 24.96
CA GLY A 312 -1.45 16.89 23.74
C GLY A 312 -2.33 16.98 22.49
N THR A 313 -1.72 17.39 21.38
CA THR A 313 -2.36 17.46 20.07
C THR A 313 -1.98 16.23 19.27
N VAL A 314 -2.96 15.52 18.73
CA VAL A 314 -2.75 14.27 18.00
C VAL A 314 -2.63 14.53 16.50
N PHE A 315 -1.56 14.03 15.91
CA PHE A 315 -1.30 14.02 14.47
C PHE A 315 -1.23 12.58 14.00
N ARG A 316 -2.00 12.24 12.98
CA ARG A 316 -2.00 10.91 12.37
C ARG A 316 -1.29 10.97 11.04
N LEU A 317 -0.24 10.17 10.87
CA LEU A 317 0.42 10.08 9.57
C LEU A 317 -0.42 9.21 8.63
N ILE A 318 -0.54 9.66 7.38
CA ILE A 318 -1.14 8.90 6.28
C ILE A 318 -0.02 8.30 5.43
N ASP A 319 1.00 9.11 5.13
CA ASP A 319 2.21 8.72 4.41
C ASP A 319 3.39 9.66 4.75
N SER A 320 4.49 9.57 4.02
CA SER A 320 5.70 10.38 4.27
C SER A 320 5.51 11.88 4.07
N ASN A 321 4.57 12.29 3.21
CA ASN A 321 4.29 13.68 2.86
C ASN A 321 2.92 14.15 3.32
N THR A 322 2.09 13.26 3.87
CA THR A 322 0.73 13.59 4.28
C THR A 322 0.50 13.20 5.73
N MET A 323 0.07 14.16 6.53
CA MET A 323 -0.46 13.90 7.86
C MET A 323 -1.83 14.57 8.04
N VAL A 324 -2.59 14.09 9.01
CA VAL A 324 -3.87 14.65 9.39
C VAL A 324 -3.77 15.12 10.84
N LEU A 325 -4.11 16.38 11.05
CA LEU A 325 -4.37 16.93 12.36
C LEU A 325 -5.84 16.68 12.70
N ASP A 326 -6.08 15.81 13.68
CA ASP A 326 -7.43 15.52 14.16
C ASP A 326 -7.81 16.58 15.19
N THR A 327 -8.63 17.55 14.79
CA THR A 327 -9.22 18.54 15.71
C THR A 327 -10.66 18.15 16.04
N PRO A 328 -11.24 18.65 17.15
CA PRO A 328 -12.66 18.43 17.46
C PRO A 328 -13.63 18.93 16.37
N LEU A 329 -13.17 19.81 15.47
CA LEU A 329 -13.99 20.48 14.46
C LEU A 329 -13.80 19.91 13.05
N ALA A 330 -12.59 19.44 12.72
CA ALA A 330 -12.25 18.92 11.41
C ALA A 330 -10.95 18.10 11.43
N ASN A 331 -10.84 17.21 10.44
CA ASN A 331 -9.59 16.54 10.09
C ASN A 331 -8.86 17.38 9.05
N ILE A 332 -7.74 17.98 9.44
CA ILE A 332 -7.02 18.93 8.60
C ILE A 332 -5.83 18.22 7.99
N LYS A 333 -5.86 18.06 6.67
CA LYS A 333 -4.78 17.42 5.92
C LYS A 333 -3.65 18.42 5.71
N LEU A 334 -2.45 17.98 6.09
CA LEU A 334 -1.21 18.75 6.06
C LEU A 334 -0.22 18.02 5.15
N LEU A 335 0.35 18.76 4.21
CA LEU A 335 1.34 18.31 3.25
C LEU A 335 2.73 18.76 3.68
N ARG A 336 3.71 17.88 3.52
CA ARG A 336 5.11 18.17 3.85
C ARG A 336 5.71 19.09 2.80
N ILE A 337 6.31 20.18 3.25
CA ILE A 337 7.06 21.11 2.41
C ILE A 337 8.51 20.60 2.33
N ARG A 338 9.04 20.48 1.11
CA ARG A 338 10.43 20.08 0.88
C ARG A 338 11.43 21.21 1.16
#